data_AF-A0A2N0NMD7-F1
#
_entry.id   AF-A0A2N0NMD7-F1
#
_cell.length_a   1.000
_cell.length_b   1.000
_cell.length_c   1.000
_cell.angle_alpha   90.00
_cell.angle_beta   90.00
_cell.angle_gamma   90.00
#
_symmetry.space_group_name_H-M   'P 1'
#
loop_
_entity.id
_entity.type
_entity.pdbx_description
1 polymer ?
#
loop_
_entity_poly.entity_id
_entity_poly.type
_entity_poly.pdbx_seq_one_letter_code
_entity_poly.pdbx_strand_id
1 'polypeptide(L)'
;ISSVNPKYGETITLGRNTLEINYEVPISLSIRNITIYQVNGTNILMRQTTSGKASEFFIIEQNKITLKVLPSTFNVPSAEYHISIDPNFVMQKEINEPIDRLQHSSWVVITEAFEDTYAGIL
;
A
#
# COMPACT_ATOMS: atom_id res chain seq x y z
N ILE A 1 3.88 2.92 -13.32
CA ILE A 1 4.39 3.20 -11.95
C ILE A 1 5.91 3.19 -12.06
N SER A 2 6.59 4.25 -11.61
CA SER A 2 8.06 4.34 -11.67
C SER A 2 8.72 3.76 -10.43
N SER A 3 8.14 3.97 -9.25
CA SER A 3 8.64 3.37 -8.01
C SER A 3 7.56 3.33 -6.93
N VAL A 4 7.82 2.54 -5.88
CA VAL A 4 6.98 2.46 -4.68
C VAL A 4 7.84 2.55 -3.42
N ASN A 5 7.25 3.02 -2.33
CA ASN A 5 7.84 3.03 -0.99
C ASN A 5 6.78 2.59 0.02
N PRO A 6 7.00 1.50 0.78
CA PRO A 6 8.16 0.62 0.79
C PRO A 6 8.37 -0.11 -0.54
N LYS A 7 9.60 -0.55 -0.79
CA LYS A 7 9.97 -1.31 -1.98
C LYS A 7 9.37 -2.71 -1.96
N TYR A 8 9.39 -3.36 -3.12
CA TYR A 8 9.01 -4.76 -3.27
C TYR A 8 9.84 -5.67 -2.36
N GLY A 9 9.18 -6.49 -1.55
CA GLY A 9 9.81 -7.43 -0.62
C GLY A 9 10.46 -6.79 0.61
N GLU A 10 10.24 -5.49 0.84
CA GLU A 10 10.85 -4.78 1.96
C GLU A 10 10.20 -5.18 3.30
N THR A 11 11.04 -5.32 4.33
CA THR A 11 10.58 -5.43 5.72
C THR A 11 10.22 -4.05 6.25
N ILE A 12 8.99 -3.86 6.72
CA ILE A 12 8.47 -2.61 7.27
C ILE A 12 8.23 -2.70 8.77
N THR A 13 8.26 -1.55 9.43
CA THR A 13 7.90 -1.46 10.85
C THR A 13 6.42 -1.74 11.09
N LEU A 14 6.12 -2.26 12.27
CA LEU A 14 4.73 -2.41 12.71
C LEU A 14 4.03 -1.04 12.77
N GLY A 15 2.78 -1.01 12.32
CA GLY A 15 1.98 0.21 12.32
C GLY A 15 2.44 1.28 11.34
N ARG A 16 3.30 0.93 10.35
CA ARG A 16 3.62 1.84 9.24
C ARG A 16 2.35 2.49 8.70
N ASN A 17 2.36 3.81 8.59
CA ASN A 17 1.17 4.61 8.37
C ASN A 17 1.11 5.27 6.97
N THR A 18 2.09 5.00 6.11
CA THR A 18 2.11 5.54 4.74
C THR A 18 2.59 4.53 3.70
N LEU A 19 2.02 4.63 2.50
CA LEU A 19 2.54 4.02 1.27
C LEU A 19 2.69 5.13 0.23
N GLU A 20 3.75 5.08 -0.57
CA GLU A 20 3.99 6.04 -1.65
C GLU A 20 4.10 5.33 -2.98
N ILE A 21 3.50 5.93 -4.00
CA ILE A 21 3.52 5.43 -5.37
C ILE A 21 3.91 6.60 -6.28
N ASN A 22 5.03 6.45 -6.98
CA ASN A 22 5.49 7.40 -7.98
C ASN A 22 5.08 6.92 -9.38
N TYR A 23 4.72 7.87 -10.23
CA TYR A 23 4.35 7.67 -11.62
C TYR A 23 5.32 8.45 -12.52
N GLU A 24 5.47 7.99 -13.76
CA GLU A 24 6.31 8.65 -14.77
C GLU A 24 5.67 9.91 -15.34
N VAL A 25 4.35 10.03 -15.20
CA VAL A 25 3.52 11.09 -15.79
C VAL A 25 2.69 11.77 -14.70
N PRO A 26 2.19 12.99 -14.95
CA PRO A 26 1.24 13.64 -14.05
C PRO A 26 -0.06 12.84 -13.90
N ILE A 27 -0.61 12.79 -12.69
CA ILE A 27 -1.74 11.90 -12.36
C ILE A 27 -2.93 12.60 -11.72
N SER A 28 -4.06 11.89 -11.72
CA SER A 28 -5.25 12.15 -10.90
C SER A 28 -5.86 10.84 -10.40
N LEU A 29 -6.49 10.88 -9.23
CA LEU A 29 -7.26 9.74 -8.71
C LEU A 29 -8.60 9.60 -9.44
N SER A 30 -9.09 8.37 -9.51
CA SER A 30 -10.41 7.99 -10.01
C SER A 30 -11.23 7.37 -8.86
N ILE A 31 -12.28 6.62 -9.18
CA ILE A 31 -13.24 6.06 -8.19
C ILE A 31 -12.87 4.67 -7.68
N ARG A 32 -11.87 4.03 -8.29
CA ARG A 32 -11.48 2.65 -7.96
C ARG A 32 -10.65 2.61 -6.68
N ASN A 33 -10.20 1.42 -6.29
CA ASN A 33 -9.63 1.21 -4.97
C ASN A 33 -8.15 0.81 -4.99
N ILE A 34 -7.49 1.12 -3.89
CA ILE A 34 -6.28 0.45 -3.42
C ILE A 34 -6.66 -0.41 -2.21
N THR A 35 -6.20 -1.66 -2.19
CA THR A 35 -6.51 -2.61 -1.13
C THR A 35 -5.24 -3.26 -0.59
N ILE A 36 -5.15 -3.36 0.74
CA ILE A 36 -4.08 -4.02 1.47
C ILE A 36 -4.66 -5.30 2.07
N TYR A 37 -4.03 -6.43 1.72
CA TYR A 37 -4.37 -7.75 2.24
C TYR A 37 -3.25 -8.26 3.14
N GLN A 38 -3.60 -8.97 4.21
CA GLN A 38 -2.69 -9.85 4.93
C GLN A 38 -2.81 -11.25 4.33
N VAL A 39 -1.70 -11.91 4.06
CA VAL A 39 -1.66 -13.24 3.45
C VAL A 39 -0.98 -14.22 4.42
N ASN A 40 -1.65 -15.34 4.68
CA ASN A 40 -1.11 -16.45 5.47
C ASN A 40 -1.46 -17.77 4.79
N GLY A 41 -0.53 -18.28 3.97
CA GLY A 41 -0.77 -19.44 3.13
C GLY A 41 -1.93 -19.18 2.16
N THR A 42 -2.99 -19.97 2.25
CA THR A 42 -4.20 -19.80 1.43
C THR A 42 -5.21 -18.81 2.03
N ASN A 43 -4.97 -18.31 3.24
CA ASN A 43 -5.87 -17.37 3.90
C ASN A 43 -5.49 -15.93 3.51
N ILE A 44 -6.46 -15.19 2.95
CA ILE A 44 -6.29 -13.81 2.51
C ILE A 44 -7.31 -12.95 3.26
N LEU A 45 -6.82 -12.04 4.10
CA LEU A 45 -7.63 -11.13 4.90
C LEU A 45 -7.48 -9.70 4.38
N MET A 46 -8.59 -9.06 4.00
CA MET A 46 -8.60 -7.63 3.68
C MET A 46 -8.39 -6.81 4.97
N ARG A 47 -7.37 -5.95 4.98
CA ARG A 47 -7.00 -5.13 6.14
C ARG A 47 -7.42 -3.68 5.97
N GLN A 48 -7.34 -3.17 4.75
CA GLN A 48 -7.78 -1.83 4.41
C GLN A 48 -8.12 -1.77 2.91
N THR A 49 -9.24 -1.16 2.58
CA THR A 49 -9.60 -0.77 1.21
C THR A 49 -9.92 0.70 1.21
N THR A 50 -9.34 1.45 0.27
CA THR A 50 -9.51 2.90 0.18
C THR A 50 -9.84 3.26 -1.26
N SER A 51 -11.01 3.88 -1.46
CA SER A 51 -11.41 4.43 -2.77
C SER A 51 -10.62 5.71 -3.05
N GLY A 52 -10.23 5.95 -4.31
CA GLY A 52 -9.58 7.20 -4.73
C GLY A 52 -10.44 8.46 -4.51
N LYS A 53 -11.73 8.31 -4.21
CA LYS A 53 -12.63 9.41 -3.78
C LYS A 53 -12.49 9.80 -2.31
N ALA A 54 -11.87 8.97 -1.48
CA ALA A 54 -11.66 9.25 -0.06
C ALA A 54 -10.41 10.14 0.12
N SER A 55 -10.53 11.40 -0.30
CA SER A 55 -9.42 12.35 -0.40
C SER A 55 -8.69 12.59 0.92
N GLU A 56 -9.34 12.38 2.06
CA GLU A 56 -8.75 12.49 3.38
C GLU A 56 -7.61 11.48 3.64
N PHE A 57 -7.59 10.38 2.88
CA PHE A 57 -6.56 9.35 2.95
C PHE A 57 -5.38 9.58 2.00
N PHE A 58 -5.43 10.60 1.15
CA PHE A 58 -4.39 10.82 0.14
C PHE A 58 -3.75 12.20 0.25
N ILE A 59 -2.44 12.23 0.04
CA ILE A 59 -1.71 13.42 -0.36
C ILE A 59 -1.29 13.19 -1.81
N ILE A 60 -1.69 14.09 -2.70
CA ILE A 60 -1.48 13.97 -4.14
C ILE A 60 -0.59 15.13 -4.58
N GLU A 61 0.57 14.79 -5.14
CA GLU A 61 1.44 15.71 -5.86
C GLU A 61 1.33 15.45 -7.37
N GLN A 62 2.13 16.13 -8.19
CA GLN A 62 2.01 16.05 -9.65
C GLN A 62 2.01 14.60 -10.17
N ASN A 63 2.96 13.78 -9.75
CA ASN A 63 3.16 12.40 -10.19
C ASN A 63 3.33 11.40 -9.02
N LYS A 64 2.94 11.78 -7.81
CA LYS A 64 3.10 10.97 -6.60
C LYS A 64 1.80 10.93 -5.80
N ILE A 65 1.49 9.74 -5.30
CA ILE A 65 0.41 9.51 -4.34
C ILE A 65 1.04 9.01 -3.04
N THR A 66 0.70 9.65 -1.93
CA THR A 66 0.94 9.12 -0.58
C THR A 66 -0.40 8.71 0.02
N LEU A 67 -0.60 7.40 0.22
CA LEU A 67 -1.75 6.84 0.93
C LEU A 67 -1.47 6.83 2.43
N LYS A 68 -2.43 7.30 3.23
CA LYS A 68 -2.48 7.10 4.67
C LYS A 68 -3.00 5.70 4.98
N VAL A 69 -2.24 4.98 5.77
CA VAL A 69 -2.56 3.64 6.24
C VAL A 69 -3.01 3.70 7.69
N LEU A 70 -4.09 2.99 8.00
CA LEU A 70 -4.62 2.91 9.36
C LEU A 70 -3.63 2.17 10.27
N PRO A 71 -3.47 2.57 11.54
CA PRO A 71 -2.60 1.87 12.49
C PRO A 71 -2.93 0.37 12.65
N SER A 72 -4.17 -0.01 12.40
CA SER A 72 -4.63 -1.41 12.45
C SER A 72 -4.27 -2.24 11.22
N THR A 73 -3.71 -1.67 10.16
CA THR A 73 -3.46 -2.39 8.90
C THR A 73 -2.24 -3.30 9.02
N PHE A 74 -1.04 -2.73 9.22
CA PHE A 74 0.23 -3.47 9.33
C PHE A 74 0.58 -3.79 10.79
N ASN A 75 -0.31 -4.45 11.52
CA ASN A 75 -0.20 -4.63 12.97
C ASN A 75 0.11 -6.06 13.43
N VAL A 76 0.33 -7.00 12.51
CA VAL A 76 0.70 -8.39 12.85
C VAL A 76 2.20 -8.55 12.62
N PRO A 77 2.99 -8.99 13.61
CA PRO A 77 4.43 -9.24 13.45
C PRO A 77 4.73 -10.37 12.47
N SER A 78 5.86 -10.28 11.77
CA SER A 78 6.33 -11.29 10.81
C SER A 78 5.28 -11.72 9.78
N ALA A 79 4.39 -10.81 9.37
CA ALA A 79 3.27 -11.10 8.49
C ALA A 79 3.52 -10.54 7.09
N GLU A 80 3.07 -11.29 6.10
CA GLU A 80 3.10 -10.90 4.70
C GLU A 80 1.87 -10.08 4.34
N TYR A 81 2.07 -8.95 3.67
CA TYR A 81 0.99 -8.10 3.18
C TYR A 81 1.13 -7.82 1.69
N HIS A 82 0.01 -7.90 0.97
CA HIS A 82 -0.10 -7.67 -0.46
C HIS A 82 -0.85 -6.36 -0.71
N ILE A 83 -0.26 -5.46 -1.48
CA ILE A 83 -0.86 -4.19 -1.88
C ILE A 83 -1.34 -4.32 -3.33
N SER A 84 -2.65 -4.19 -3.52
CA SER A 84 -3.32 -4.28 -4.82
C SER A 84 -3.85 -2.91 -5.23
N ILE A 85 -3.67 -2.55 -6.50
CA ILE A 85 -4.23 -1.33 -7.08
C ILE A 85 -5.16 -1.72 -8.22
N ASP A 86 -6.43 -1.38 -8.09
CA ASP A 86 -7.42 -1.65 -9.13
C ASP A 86 -7.04 -0.94 -10.44
N PRO A 87 -7.37 -1.53 -11.61
CA PRO A 87 -7.26 -0.81 -12.87
C PRO A 87 -8.12 0.45 -12.83
N ASN A 88 -7.63 1.56 -13.40
CA ASN A 88 -8.32 2.86 -13.32
C ASN A 88 -8.50 3.37 -11.87
N PHE A 89 -7.61 3.02 -10.95
CA PHE A 89 -7.44 3.76 -9.70
C PHE A 89 -6.80 5.13 -9.94
N VAL A 90 -5.84 5.18 -10.86
CA VAL A 90 -5.15 6.39 -11.29
C VAL A 90 -5.38 6.61 -12.77
N MET A 91 -5.44 7.88 -13.16
CA MET A 91 -5.50 8.32 -14.54
C MET A 91 -4.32 9.23 -14.86
N GLN A 92 -3.81 9.17 -16.08
CA GLN A 92 -2.90 10.17 -16.61
C GLN A 92 -3.66 11.48 -16.82
N LYS A 93 -3.20 12.54 -16.17
CA LYS A 93 -3.95 13.79 -16.04
C LYS A 93 -4.16 14.53 -17.37
N GLU A 94 -3.18 14.46 -18.26
CA GLU A 94 -3.16 15.27 -19.50
C GLU A 94 -4.09 14.73 -20.59
N ILE A 95 -4.17 13.40 -20.71
CA ILE A 95 -4.95 12.73 -21.78
C ILE A 95 -6.19 12.00 -21.24
N ASN A 96 -6.40 12.04 -19.91
CA ASN A 96 -7.56 11.44 -19.24
C ASN A 96 -7.71 9.93 -19.50
N GLU A 97 -6.57 9.22 -19.63
CA GLU A 97 -6.53 7.77 -19.81
C GLU A 97 -6.24 7.05 -18.49
N PRO A 98 -6.86 5.89 -18.25
CA PRO A 98 -6.59 5.09 -17.07
C PRO A 98 -5.17 4.52 -17.11
N ILE A 99 -4.47 4.57 -15.98
CA ILE A 99 -3.22 3.85 -15.79
C ILE A 99 -3.54 2.41 -15.37
N ASP A 100 -2.79 1.47 -15.93
CA ASP A 100 -2.94 0.04 -15.68
C ASP A 100 -2.79 -0.34 -14.20
N ARG A 101 -3.37 -1.49 -13.86
CA ARG A 101 -3.37 -2.06 -12.49
C ARG A 101 -1.95 -2.38 -11.99
N LEU A 102 -1.83 -2.45 -10.66
CA LEU A 102 -0.77 -3.22 -10.00
C LEU A 102 -1.40 -4.48 -9.42
N GLN A 103 -0.97 -5.67 -9.87
CA GLN A 103 -1.51 -6.92 -9.34
C GLN A 103 -1.12 -7.09 -7.86
N HIS A 104 -2.02 -7.68 -7.07
CA HIS A 104 -1.83 -7.87 -5.62
C HIS A 104 -0.54 -8.63 -5.26
N SER A 105 -0.08 -9.53 -6.12
CA SER A 105 1.15 -10.30 -5.95
C SER A 105 2.42 -9.52 -6.31
N SER A 106 2.29 -8.33 -6.91
CA SER A 106 3.45 -7.53 -7.34
C SER A 106 4.04 -6.75 -6.17
N TRP A 107 3.20 -6.15 -5.32
CA TRP A 107 3.66 -5.36 -4.18
C TRP A 107 3.46 -6.08 -2.86
N VAL A 108 4.46 -6.87 -2.50
CA VAL A 108 4.52 -7.62 -1.25
C VAL A 108 5.46 -6.91 -0.29
N VAL A 109 5.06 -6.82 0.99
CA VAL A 109 5.86 -6.31 2.10
C VAL A 109 5.73 -7.26 3.28
N ILE A 110 6.74 -7.28 4.16
CA ILE A 110 6.74 -8.12 5.36
C ILE A 110 6.85 -7.20 6.57
N THR A 111 6.06 -7.40 7.61
CA THR A 111 6.27 -6.67 8.87
C THR A 111 7.44 -7.27 9.66
N GLU A 112 8.16 -6.42 10.37
CA GLU A 112 9.22 -6.86 11.28
C GLU A 112 8.73 -7.86 12.34
N ALA A 113 9.67 -8.64 12.87
CA ALA A 113 9.39 -9.52 13.99
C ALA A 113 9.11 -8.70 15.24
N PHE A 114 8.38 -9.29 16.18
CA PHE A 114 8.24 -8.70 17.50
C PHE A 114 9.56 -8.87 18.25
N GLU A 115 10.25 -7.78 18.56
CA GLU A 115 11.37 -7.82 19.50
C GLU A 115 10.83 -7.81 20.93
N ASP A 116 10.80 -8.97 21.57
CA ASP A 116 10.54 -9.06 23.01
C ASP A 116 11.78 -8.61 23.78
N THR A 117 11.82 -7.33 24.11
CA THR A 117 12.90 -6.71 24.90
C THR A 117 12.89 -7.12 26.37
N TYR A 118 11.93 -7.93 26.84
CA TYR A 118 11.86 -8.44 28.22
C TYR A 118 12.28 -9.91 28.37
N ALA A 119 12.49 -10.64 27.27
CA ALA A 119 12.88 -12.05 27.32
C ALA A 119 14.32 -12.30 27.82
N GLY A 120 15.13 -11.24 28.01
CA GLY A 120 16.54 -11.33 28.42
C GLY A 120 16.83 -10.99 29.89
N ILE A 121 15.80 -10.79 30.73
CA ILE A 121 15.98 -10.42 32.15
C ILE A 121 15.37 -11.51 33.06
N LEU A 122 15.98 -12.70 33.09
CA LEU A 122 15.73 -13.75 34.10
C LEU A 122 17.05 -14.42 34.51
#